data_AF-A0A8I5R966-F1
#
_entry.id   AF-A0A8I5R966-F1
#
_cell.length_a   1.000
_cell.length_b   1.000
_cell.length_c   1.000
_cell.angle_alpha   90.00
_cell.angle_beta   90.00
_cell.angle_gamma   90.00
#
_symmetry.space_group_name_H-M   'P 1'
#
loop_
_entity.id
_entity.type
_entity.pdbx_description
1 polymer ?
#
loop_
_entity_poly.entity_id
_entity_poly.type
_entity_poly.pdbx_seq_one_letter_code
_entity_poly.pdbx_strand_id
1 'polypeptide(L)'
;MESVALYSFQATESDELAFNKGDTLKILNMEDDQNWYKAELRGVEGFIPKNYIRVKPHPWYSGRISRQLAEEILMKRNHLGAFLIRESESSPGEFSVSVNYGDQVQHFKVLREASGKYFLWEEKFNSLNELVDFYRTTTIAKKRQIFLRDEDPLLKERGCWQGLGLEVKTLGHLNLGSAEEMGSVAKAWGEADNRCKEAPAMSCSQHPPPATFACDQRPVHPLSVPSVQ
;
A
#
# COMPACT_ATOMS: atom_id res chain seq x y z
N MET A 1 -7.55 -1.72 4.24
CA MET A 1 -6.97 -1.99 2.90
C MET A 1 -7.62 -3.24 2.30
N GLU A 2 -7.80 -3.32 0.99
CA GLU A 2 -8.36 -4.53 0.35
C GLU A 2 -7.32 -5.66 0.20
N SER A 3 -7.78 -6.88 0.40
CA SER A 3 -7.00 -8.10 0.23
C SER A 3 -7.87 -9.20 -0.38
N VAL A 4 -7.24 -10.21 -0.95
CA VAL A 4 -7.95 -11.35 -1.57
C VAL A 4 -7.61 -12.63 -0.83
N ALA A 5 -8.62 -13.40 -0.45
CA ALA A 5 -8.44 -14.72 0.13
C ALA A 5 -7.85 -15.71 -0.89
N LEU A 6 -6.71 -16.31 -0.55
CA LEU A 6 -6.06 -17.35 -1.36
C LEU A 6 -6.66 -18.73 -1.11
N TYR A 7 -7.19 -18.95 0.10
CA TYR A 7 -7.81 -20.19 0.57
C TYR A 7 -9.10 -19.87 1.35
N SER A 8 -9.92 -20.89 1.60
CA SER A 8 -11.07 -20.76 2.51
C SER A 8 -10.61 -21.01 3.95
N PHE A 9 -11.24 -20.33 4.90
CA PHE A 9 -10.96 -20.46 6.33
C PHE A 9 -12.28 -20.59 7.09
N GLN A 10 -12.36 -21.59 7.97
CA GLN A 10 -13.48 -21.78 8.87
C GLN A 10 -13.07 -21.26 10.25
N ALA A 11 -13.86 -20.35 10.80
CA ALA A 11 -13.67 -19.86 12.16
C ALA A 11 -13.89 -21.01 13.16
N THR A 12 -12.91 -21.19 14.02
CA THR A 12 -12.90 -22.11 15.16
C THR A 12 -13.17 -21.38 16.48
N GLU A 13 -12.77 -20.12 16.57
CA GLU A 13 -13.01 -19.24 17.73
C GLU A 13 -14.04 -18.15 17.41
N SER A 14 -14.63 -17.55 18.45
CA SER A 14 -15.74 -16.58 18.30
C SER A 14 -15.32 -15.21 17.75
N ASP A 15 -14.03 -14.90 17.81
CA ASP A 15 -13.42 -13.66 17.34
C ASP A 15 -12.73 -13.81 15.97
N GLU A 16 -12.77 -15.02 15.40
CA GLU A 16 -12.26 -15.32 14.05
C GLU A 16 -13.31 -15.04 12.96
N LEU A 17 -12.83 -14.60 11.80
CA LEU A 17 -13.67 -14.30 10.65
C LEU A 17 -13.57 -15.41 9.61
N ALA A 18 -14.67 -16.13 9.35
CA ALA A 18 -14.75 -17.13 8.29
C ALA A 18 -14.86 -16.47 6.90
N PHE A 19 -14.18 -17.04 5.90
CA PHE A 19 -14.20 -16.56 4.52
C PHE A 19 -13.92 -17.67 3.52
N ASN A 20 -14.29 -17.45 2.26
CA ASN A 20 -14.02 -18.37 1.16
C ASN A 20 -12.86 -17.88 0.30
N LYS A 21 -12.16 -18.83 -0.35
CA LYS A 21 -11.20 -18.52 -1.40
C LYS A 21 -11.82 -17.58 -2.43
N GLY A 22 -11.13 -16.49 -2.72
CA GLY A 22 -11.56 -15.47 -3.66
C GLY A 22 -12.35 -14.32 -3.05
N ASP A 23 -12.75 -14.40 -1.78
CA ASP A 23 -13.39 -13.27 -1.10
C ASP A 23 -12.44 -12.06 -1.02
N THR A 24 -13.00 -10.85 -1.22
CA THR A 24 -12.31 -9.59 -0.99
C THR A 24 -12.53 -9.15 0.45
N LEU A 25 -11.46 -9.18 1.23
CA LEU A 25 -11.44 -8.89 2.66
C LEU A 25 -10.88 -7.49 2.90
N LYS A 26 -11.51 -6.75 3.81
CA LYS A 26 -11.05 -5.42 4.20
C LYS A 26 -10.21 -5.53 5.47
N ILE A 27 -8.91 -5.39 5.32
CA ILE A 27 -7.97 -5.41 6.44
C ILE A 27 -8.11 -4.11 7.23
N LEU A 28 -8.38 -4.25 8.53
CA LEU A 28 -8.57 -3.17 9.49
C LEU A 28 -7.31 -2.93 10.32
N ASN A 29 -6.63 -3.99 10.76
CA ASN A 29 -5.38 -3.90 11.50
C ASN A 29 -4.40 -5.01 11.08
N MET A 30 -3.13 -4.62 10.90
CA MET A 30 -2.07 -5.49 10.41
C MET A 30 -1.03 -5.88 11.49
N GLU A 31 -1.09 -5.26 12.67
CA GLU A 31 0.07 -5.20 13.57
C GLU A 31 -0.14 -5.73 15.00
N ASP A 32 -1.36 -6.07 15.41
CA ASP A 32 -1.60 -6.59 16.77
C ASP A 32 -0.93 -7.95 17.01
N ASP A 33 -0.77 -8.76 15.96
CA ASP A 33 -0.25 -10.11 16.06
C ASP A 33 0.61 -10.48 14.84
N GLN A 34 1.62 -11.33 15.03
CA GLN A 34 2.51 -11.75 13.95
C GLN A 34 1.82 -12.65 12.91
N ASN A 35 0.79 -13.39 13.31
CA ASN A 35 0.15 -14.42 12.49
C ASN A 35 -1.28 -14.07 12.07
N TRP A 36 -1.87 -13.04 12.67
CA TRP A 36 -3.27 -12.67 12.46
C TRP A 36 -3.41 -11.22 11.98
N TYR A 37 -4.40 -11.00 11.12
CA TYR A 37 -4.90 -9.67 10.77
C TYR A 37 -6.32 -9.52 11.28
N LYS A 38 -6.68 -8.32 11.75
CA LYS A 38 -8.09 -7.99 11.96
C LYS A 38 -8.67 -7.54 10.63
N ALA A 39 -9.76 -8.15 10.19
CA ALA A 39 -10.41 -7.88 8.93
C ALA A 39 -11.93 -7.76 9.08
N GLU A 40 -12.55 -7.22 8.04
CA GLU A 40 -14.00 -7.10 7.90
C GLU A 40 -14.44 -7.78 6.60
N LEU A 41 -15.49 -8.60 6.68
CA LEU A 41 -16.19 -9.19 5.54
C LEU A 41 -17.69 -9.02 5.73
N ARG A 42 -18.35 -8.36 4.78
CA ARG A 42 -19.82 -8.18 4.77
C ARG A 42 -20.36 -7.59 6.09
N GLY A 43 -19.62 -6.65 6.68
CA GLY A 43 -19.97 -5.99 7.94
C GLY A 43 -19.65 -6.77 9.21
N VAL A 44 -19.10 -7.98 9.11
CA VAL A 44 -18.62 -8.77 10.26
C VAL A 44 -17.11 -8.57 10.39
N GLU A 45 -16.65 -8.19 11.58
CA GLU A 45 -15.23 -8.08 11.90
C GLU A 45 -14.74 -9.34 12.62
N GLY A 46 -13.48 -9.72 12.37
CA GLY A 46 -12.80 -10.76 13.13
C GLY A 46 -11.36 -10.96 12.68
N PHE A 47 -10.67 -11.89 13.31
CA PHE A 47 -9.28 -12.23 12.99
C PHE A 47 -9.20 -13.23 11.85
N ILE A 48 -8.22 -13.02 10.97
CA ILE A 48 -7.91 -13.89 9.84
C ILE A 48 -6.42 -14.22 9.81
N PRO A 49 -6.03 -15.44 9.39
CA PRO A 49 -4.63 -15.82 9.32
C PRO A 49 -3.92 -15.14 8.13
N LYS A 50 -2.76 -14.53 8.37
CA LYS A 50 -2.03 -13.73 7.37
C LYS A 50 -1.64 -14.53 6.12
N ASN A 51 -1.28 -15.80 6.30
CA ASN A 51 -0.88 -16.70 5.21
C ASN A 51 -2.03 -17.15 4.32
N TYR A 52 -3.29 -16.85 4.68
CA TYR A 52 -4.46 -17.23 3.89
C TYR A 52 -4.90 -16.14 2.92
N ILE A 53 -4.30 -14.95 3.01
CA ILE A 53 -4.70 -13.80 2.22
C ILE A 53 -3.51 -13.15 1.54
N ARG A 54 -3.77 -12.52 0.40
CA ARG A 54 -2.82 -11.67 -0.29
C ARG A 54 -3.30 -10.23 -0.18
N VAL A 55 -2.63 -9.45 0.66
CA VAL A 55 -2.79 -7.99 0.67
C VAL A 55 -2.26 -7.47 -0.65
N LYS A 56 -3.05 -6.69 -1.38
CA LYS A 56 -2.55 -6.05 -2.60
C LYS A 56 -1.66 -4.89 -2.16
N PRO A 57 -0.35 -4.90 -2.44
CA PRO A 57 0.47 -3.74 -2.15
C PRO A 57 -0.01 -2.60 -3.05
N HIS A 58 -0.48 -1.51 -2.44
CA HIS A 58 -0.77 -0.31 -3.19
C HIS A 58 0.46 0.61 -3.15
N PRO A 59 0.91 1.16 -4.30
CA PRO A 59 2.06 2.07 -4.34
C PRO A 59 1.92 3.29 -3.41
N TRP A 60 0.67 3.67 -3.14
CA TRP A 60 0.33 4.78 -2.27
C TRP A 60 0.25 4.41 -0.78
N TYR A 61 0.29 3.14 -0.37
CA TYR A 61 0.25 2.76 1.05
C TYR A 61 1.65 2.49 1.59
N SER A 62 2.05 3.27 2.58
CA SER A 62 3.38 3.20 3.18
C SER A 62 3.39 2.57 4.58
N GLY A 63 2.24 2.08 5.07
CA GLY A 63 2.14 1.47 6.40
C GLY A 63 2.51 2.44 7.52
N ARG A 64 3.23 1.94 8.54
CA ARG A 64 3.71 2.72 9.68
C ARG A 64 4.97 3.52 9.33
N ILE A 65 4.78 4.68 8.71
CA ILE A 65 5.81 5.71 8.59
C ILE A 65 5.43 6.95 9.38
N SER A 66 6.44 7.68 9.85
CA SER A 66 6.19 8.89 10.60
C SER A 66 5.67 10.01 9.71
N ARG A 67 5.01 11.00 10.32
CA ARG A 67 4.59 12.22 9.67
C ARG A 67 5.77 12.89 8.98
N GLN A 68 6.90 12.99 9.67
CA GLN A 68 8.11 13.64 9.18
C GLN A 68 8.73 12.86 8.01
N LEU A 69 8.76 11.52 8.11
CA LEU A 69 9.24 10.68 7.01
C LEU A 69 8.32 10.80 5.78
N ALA A 70 7.01 10.89 5.98
CA ALA A 70 6.06 11.14 4.90
C ALA A 70 6.30 12.50 4.24
N GLU A 71 6.57 13.54 5.02
CA GLU A 71 6.94 14.87 4.51
C GLU A 71 8.22 14.77 3.65
N GLU A 72 9.27 14.12 4.15
CA GLU A 72 10.53 13.93 3.43
C GLU A 72 10.34 13.19 2.09
N ILE A 73 9.62 12.07 2.10
CA ILE A 73 9.34 11.27 0.90
C ILE A 73 8.57 12.10 -0.14
N LEU A 74 7.50 12.77 0.28
CA LEU A 74 6.63 13.52 -0.62
C LEU A 74 7.30 14.78 -1.16
N MET A 75 8.15 15.43 -0.37
CA MET A 75 8.96 16.56 -0.83
C MET A 75 9.98 16.14 -1.87
N LYS A 76 10.63 14.98 -1.69
CA LYS A 76 11.57 14.44 -2.69
C LYS A 76 10.90 14.12 -4.02
N ARG A 77 9.65 13.64 -4.01
CA ARG A 77 8.85 13.41 -5.23
C ARG A 77 8.56 14.69 -6.02
N ASN A 78 8.48 15.83 -5.31
CA ASN A 78 8.36 17.18 -5.85
C ASN A 78 7.33 17.35 -6.98
N HIS A 79 6.16 16.72 -6.86
CA HIS A 79 5.04 16.95 -7.77
C HIS A 79 3.75 17.19 -6.98
N LEU A 80 2.96 18.15 -7.45
CA LEU A 80 1.69 18.52 -6.81
C LEU A 80 0.72 17.34 -6.85
N GLY A 81 0.09 17.06 -5.72
CA GLY A 81 -0.82 15.93 -5.58
C GLY A 81 -0.14 14.59 -5.34
N ALA A 82 1.21 14.53 -5.29
CA ALA A 82 1.91 13.35 -4.80
C ALA A 82 1.37 12.99 -3.42
N PHE A 83 1.07 11.71 -3.20
CA PHE A 83 0.46 11.31 -1.94
C PHE A 83 0.92 9.95 -1.46
N LEU A 84 0.65 9.71 -0.19
CA LEU A 84 0.70 8.39 0.41
C LEU A 84 -0.33 8.31 1.54
N ILE A 85 -0.72 7.10 1.88
CA ILE A 85 -1.52 6.76 3.05
C ILE A 85 -0.61 6.03 4.02
N ARG A 86 -0.64 6.48 5.27
CA ARG A 86 0.12 5.93 6.38
C ARG A 86 -0.78 5.69 7.58
N GLU A 87 -0.30 4.90 8.51
CA GLU A 87 -0.90 4.84 9.84
C GLU A 87 -0.72 6.15 10.59
N SER A 88 -1.72 6.49 11.40
CA SER A 88 -1.73 7.68 12.24
C SER A 88 -0.93 7.42 13.52
N GLU A 89 0.21 8.09 13.67
CA GLU A 89 1.02 8.03 14.90
C GLU A 89 0.29 8.61 16.12
N SER A 90 -0.55 9.61 15.91
CA SER A 90 -1.31 10.26 16.97
C SER A 90 -2.60 9.51 17.35
N SER A 91 -3.01 8.52 16.56
CA SER A 91 -4.26 7.80 16.79
C SER A 91 -4.15 6.36 16.29
N PRO A 92 -3.77 5.42 17.18
CA PRO A 92 -3.62 4.02 16.83
C PRO A 92 -4.89 3.45 16.18
N GLY A 93 -4.71 2.68 15.10
CA GLY A 93 -5.81 2.08 14.34
C GLY A 93 -6.48 3.01 13.32
N GLU A 94 -6.08 4.28 13.22
CA GLU A 94 -6.56 5.21 12.20
C GLU A 94 -5.50 5.49 11.13
N PHE A 95 -5.96 5.95 9.96
CA PHE A 95 -5.08 6.27 8.83
C PHE A 95 -4.94 7.78 8.63
N SER A 96 -3.89 8.19 7.94
CA SER A 96 -3.69 9.55 7.48
C SER A 96 -3.27 9.56 6.02
N VAL A 97 -3.91 10.40 5.20
CA VAL A 97 -3.50 10.72 3.84
C VAL A 97 -2.55 11.90 3.90
N SER A 98 -1.31 11.71 3.47
CA SER A 98 -0.32 12.79 3.36
C SER A 98 -0.21 13.17 1.88
N VAL A 99 -0.30 14.46 1.56
CA VAL A 99 -0.38 14.97 0.18
C VAL A 99 0.55 16.16 0.01
N ASN A 100 1.31 16.19 -1.08
CA ASN A 100 2.17 17.30 -1.46
C ASN A 100 1.34 18.43 -2.11
N TYR A 101 1.38 19.62 -1.52
CA TYR A 101 0.69 20.84 -1.98
C TYR A 101 1.59 21.77 -2.83
N GLY A 102 2.83 21.35 -3.08
CA GLY A 102 3.87 22.04 -3.83
C GLY A 102 4.96 22.61 -2.92
N ASP A 103 4.55 23.36 -1.91
CA ASP A 103 5.42 24.03 -0.93
C ASP A 103 5.49 23.30 0.42
N GLN A 104 4.38 22.69 0.81
CA GLN A 104 4.24 21.94 2.04
C GLN A 104 3.51 20.61 1.79
N VAL A 105 3.63 19.68 2.74
CA VAL A 105 2.80 18.49 2.78
C VAL A 105 1.66 18.74 3.76
N GLN A 106 0.44 18.39 3.36
CA GLN A 106 -0.73 18.41 4.23
C GLN A 106 -1.12 16.98 4.61
N HIS A 107 -1.66 16.83 5.82
CA HIS A 107 -2.08 15.55 6.35
C HIS A 107 -3.57 15.59 6.67
N PHE A 108 -4.32 14.66 6.09
CA PHE A 108 -5.74 14.47 6.30
C PHE A 108 -5.95 13.21 7.11
N LYS A 109 -6.61 13.34 8.25
CA LYS A 109 -6.99 12.19 9.06
C LYS A 109 -8.13 11.45 8.36
N VAL A 110 -7.95 10.15 8.12
CA VAL A 110 -9.02 9.29 7.63
C VAL A 110 -9.85 8.86 8.82
N LEU A 111 -11.11 9.27 8.82
CA LEU A 111 -12.08 8.88 9.84
C LEU A 111 -12.83 7.64 9.37
N ARG A 112 -13.28 6.84 10.33
CA ARG A 112 -14.09 5.64 10.10
C ARG A 112 -15.37 5.75 10.93
N GLU A 113 -16.53 5.60 10.31
CA GLU A 113 -17.81 5.52 11.03
C GLU A 113 -17.99 4.16 11.72
N ALA A 114 -18.93 4.09 12.66
CA ALA A 114 -19.36 2.82 13.26
C ALA A 114 -19.89 1.81 12.22
N SER A 115 -20.39 2.29 11.07
CA SER A 115 -20.80 1.46 9.93
C SER A 115 -19.62 0.85 9.16
N GLY A 116 -18.38 1.22 9.50
CA GLY A 116 -17.16 0.79 8.86
C GLY A 116 -16.69 1.67 7.69
N LYS A 117 -17.48 2.64 7.23
CA LYS A 117 -17.14 3.51 6.08
C LYS A 117 -16.05 4.53 6.40
N TYR A 118 -15.18 4.80 5.43
CA TYR A 118 -14.08 5.77 5.51
C TYR A 118 -14.44 7.11 4.90
N PHE A 119 -13.93 8.20 5.46
CA PHE A 119 -14.15 9.54 4.92
C PHE A 119 -13.08 10.53 5.40
N LEU A 120 -12.87 11.60 4.62
CA LEU A 120 -12.11 12.78 5.03
C LEU A 120 -13.03 13.97 5.30
N TRP A 121 -14.13 14.05 4.54
CA TRP A 121 -15.08 15.16 4.54
C TRP A 121 -16.52 14.61 4.55
N GLU A 122 -17.37 15.01 3.60
CA GLU A 122 -18.78 14.59 3.54
C GLU A 122 -18.97 13.22 2.87
N GLU A 123 -18.14 12.93 1.86
CA GLU A 123 -18.22 11.69 1.08
C GLU A 123 -17.66 10.49 1.83
N LYS A 124 -18.39 9.35 1.77
CA LYS A 124 -18.11 8.12 2.52
C LYS A 124 -17.87 6.95 1.60
N PHE A 125 -16.84 6.16 1.90
CA PHE A 125 -16.32 5.08 1.05
C PHE A 125 -16.28 3.75 1.80
N ASN A 126 -16.45 2.64 1.10
CA ASN A 126 -16.40 1.32 1.73
C ASN A 126 -14.95 0.86 1.99
N SER A 127 -14.01 1.37 1.19
CA SER A 127 -12.58 1.07 1.32
C SER A 127 -11.70 2.30 1.11
N LEU A 128 -10.45 2.23 1.56
CA LEU A 128 -9.44 3.26 1.26
C LEU A 128 -9.17 3.35 -0.24
N ASN A 129 -9.37 2.26 -0.98
CA ASN A 129 -9.22 2.21 -2.43
C ASN A 129 -10.23 3.12 -3.11
N GLU A 130 -11.52 2.96 -2.79
CA GLU A 130 -12.59 3.83 -3.29
C GLU A 130 -12.34 5.31 -2.93
N LEU A 131 -11.87 5.56 -1.70
CA LEU A 131 -11.51 6.91 -1.24
C LEU A 131 -10.39 7.51 -2.11
N VAL A 132 -9.32 6.74 -2.36
CA VAL A 132 -8.20 7.19 -3.19
C VAL A 132 -8.67 7.46 -4.62
N ASP A 133 -9.43 6.53 -5.21
CA ASP A 133 -9.90 6.64 -6.59
C ASP A 133 -10.80 7.86 -6.78
N PHE A 134 -11.67 8.16 -5.80
CA PHE A 134 -12.50 9.35 -5.82
C PHE A 134 -11.66 10.64 -5.83
N TYR A 135 -10.66 10.76 -4.97
CA TYR A 135 -9.84 11.98 -4.88
C TYR A 135 -8.80 12.11 -6.01
N ARG A 136 -8.70 11.15 -6.94
CA ARG A 136 -7.97 11.33 -8.21
C ARG A 136 -8.68 12.28 -9.16
N THR A 137 -10.01 12.33 -9.10
CA THR A 137 -10.85 13.15 -9.99
C THR A 137 -11.58 14.26 -9.25
N THR A 138 -11.68 14.17 -7.92
CA THR A 138 -12.29 15.18 -7.06
C THR A 138 -11.25 15.83 -6.16
N THR A 139 -11.34 17.14 -5.96
CA THR A 139 -10.37 17.84 -5.11
C THR A 139 -10.43 17.37 -3.66
N ILE A 140 -9.28 17.07 -3.06
CA ILE A 140 -9.17 16.76 -1.62
C ILE A 140 -9.17 18.02 -0.75
N ALA A 141 -8.87 19.19 -1.35
CA ALA A 141 -8.71 20.45 -0.63
C ALA A 141 -9.93 21.36 -0.77
N LYS A 142 -10.24 22.12 0.30
CA LYS A 142 -11.39 23.04 0.34
C LYS A 142 -11.20 24.34 -0.45
N LYS A 143 -9.97 24.85 -0.52
CA LYS A 143 -9.65 26.20 -1.06
C LYS A 143 -8.90 26.19 -2.38
N ARG A 144 -8.33 25.05 -2.76
CA ARG A 144 -7.48 24.88 -3.95
C ARG A 144 -7.87 23.58 -4.65
N GLN A 145 -7.61 23.47 -5.94
CA GLN A 145 -7.85 22.20 -6.66
C GLN A 145 -6.61 21.32 -6.55
N ILE A 146 -6.67 20.31 -5.68
CA ILE A 146 -5.60 19.33 -5.48
C ILE A 146 -6.20 17.94 -5.66
N PHE A 147 -5.66 17.17 -6.60
CA PHE A 147 -6.06 15.79 -6.87
C PHE A 147 -4.95 14.84 -6.45
N LEU A 148 -5.30 13.64 -5.99
CA LEU A 148 -4.33 12.60 -5.72
C LEU A 148 -3.71 12.12 -7.04
N ARG A 149 -2.39 12.12 -7.10
CA ARG A 149 -1.61 11.70 -8.26
C ARG A 149 -0.69 10.56 -7.86
N ASP A 150 -0.81 9.44 -8.55
CA ASP A 150 0.15 8.34 -8.42
C ASP A 150 1.53 8.77 -8.88
N GLU A 151 2.55 8.07 -8.38
CA GLU A 151 3.89 8.18 -8.95
C GLU A 151 3.88 7.64 -10.38
N ASP A 152 4.49 8.38 -11.31
CA ASP A 152 4.75 7.89 -12.65
C ASP A 152 5.72 6.69 -12.56
N PRO A 153 5.34 5.49 -13.05
CA PRO A 153 6.20 4.31 -13.04
C PRO A 153 7.58 4.55 -13.67
N LEU A 154 7.69 5.50 -14.59
CA LEU A 154 8.94 5.86 -15.30
C LEU A 154 9.98 6.58 -14.42
N LEU A 155 9.62 7.00 -13.20
CA LEU A 155 10.57 7.57 -12.22
C LEU A 155 11.16 6.49 -11.30
N LYS A 156 10.47 5.35 -11.13
CA LYS A 156 10.94 4.25 -10.27
C LYS A 156 12.16 3.53 -10.84
N GLU A 157 12.28 3.44 -12.17
CA GLU A 157 13.46 2.89 -12.84
C GLU A 157 14.69 3.81 -12.77
N ARG A 158 14.50 5.13 -12.73
CA ARG A 158 15.62 6.10 -12.69
C ARG A 158 16.33 6.15 -11.33
N GLY A 159 15.65 5.78 -10.25
CA GLY A 159 16.24 5.68 -8.92
C GLY A 159 17.17 4.47 -8.71
N CYS A 160 17.02 3.41 -9.50
CA CYS A 160 17.85 2.19 -9.38
C CYS A 160 19.28 2.36 -9.92
N TRP A 161 19.51 3.27 -10.88
CA TRP A 161 20.82 3.46 -11.50
C TRP A 161 21.75 4.42 -10.76
N GLN A 162 21.27 5.10 -9.72
CA GLN A 162 22.09 6.06 -8.96
C GLN A 162 22.99 5.39 -7.90
N GLY A 163 22.88 4.06 -7.75
CA GLY A 163 23.76 3.25 -6.87
C GLY A 163 25.02 2.70 -7.55
N LEU A 164 25.21 2.91 -8.85
CA LEU A 164 26.47 2.57 -9.52
C LEU A 164 27.19 3.88 -9.85
N GLY A 165 28.19 4.20 -9.04
CA GLY A 165 29.06 5.36 -9.25
C GLY A 165 29.77 5.33 -10.59
N LEU A 166 29.10 5.79 -11.64
CA LEU A 166 29.71 6.26 -12.87
C LEU A 166 29.57 7.77 -12.88
N GLU A 167 30.69 8.41 -12.61
CA GLU A 167 30.89 9.85 -12.71
C GLU A 167 30.52 10.31 -14.12
N VAL A 168 29.41 11.03 -14.23
CA VAL A 168 29.06 11.75 -15.45
C VAL A 168 30.02 12.93 -15.54
N LYS A 169 31.14 12.73 -16.23
CA LYS A 169 32.05 13.83 -16.58
C LYS A 169 31.24 14.82 -17.41
N THR A 170 30.92 15.95 -16.78
CA THR A 170 30.50 17.18 -17.43
C THR A 170 31.60 17.58 -18.41
N LEU A 171 31.41 17.28 -19.69
CA LEU A 171 32.17 17.95 -20.75
C LEU A 171 31.58 19.36 -20.89
N GLY A 172 32.28 20.30 -20.26
CA GLY A 172 32.08 21.72 -20.49
C GLY A 172 32.48 22.12 -21.91
N HIS A 173 31.75 23.12 -22.41
CA HIS A 173 32.08 24.07 -23.46
C HIS A 173 32.91 23.59 -24.67
N LEU A 174 32.22 23.43 -25.81
CA LEU A 174 32.65 24.08 -27.06
C LEU A 174 31.43 24.66 -27.79
N ASN A 175 31.67 25.80 -28.40
CA ASN A 175 30.72 26.74 -28.99
C ASN A 175 30.50 26.46 -30.49
N LEU A 176 29.32 26.82 -31.00
CA LEU A 176 28.93 27.07 -32.40
C LEU A 176 29.25 26.03 -33.49
N GLY A 177 28.19 25.52 -34.15
CA GLY A 177 28.26 25.02 -35.53
C GLY A 177 27.09 24.14 -35.95
N SER A 178 26.18 24.72 -36.74
CA SER A 178 25.26 24.13 -37.73
C SER A 178 24.51 22.82 -37.44
N ALA A 179 23.20 22.87 -37.68
CA ALA A 179 22.35 21.72 -37.93
C ALA A 179 22.83 20.96 -39.18
N GLU A 180 23.01 19.65 -39.05
CA GLU A 180 22.79 18.57 -40.03
C GLU A 180 23.61 17.34 -39.59
N GLU A 181 22.92 16.32 -39.08
CA GLU A 181 23.24 14.86 -39.16
C GLU A 181 22.48 14.07 -38.07
N MET A 182 21.14 14.20 -38.06
CA MET A 182 20.28 13.18 -37.46
C MET A 182 20.15 12.03 -38.47
N GLY A 183 21.07 11.05 -38.42
CA GLY A 183 21.08 9.97 -39.38
C GLY A 183 21.99 8.79 -39.06
N SER A 184 22.00 8.27 -37.81
CA SER A 184 22.57 6.92 -37.57
C SER A 184 22.23 6.20 -36.24
N VAL A 185 21.44 6.77 -35.33
CA VAL A 185 21.17 6.11 -34.02
C VAL A 185 19.97 5.14 -34.03
N ALA A 186 19.25 5.02 -35.16
CA ALA A 186 18.04 4.19 -35.26
C ALA A 186 18.27 2.71 -35.60
N LYS A 187 19.51 2.20 -35.60
CA LYS A 187 19.82 0.80 -35.96
C LYS A 187 20.39 -0.08 -34.83
N ALA A 188 20.22 0.31 -33.57
CA ALA A 188 20.70 -0.49 -32.42
C ALA A 188 19.58 -1.00 -31.47
N TRP A 189 18.31 -0.80 -31.79
CA TRP A 189 17.16 -1.24 -30.96
C TRP A 189 16.30 -2.30 -31.65
N GLY A 190 16.93 -3.26 -32.33
CA GLY A 190 16.26 -4.36 -33.03
C GLY A 190 16.74 -5.76 -32.68
N GLU A 191 17.72 -5.91 -31.78
CA GLU A 191 18.43 -7.19 -31.60
C GLU A 191 18.69 -7.52 -30.13
N ALA A 192 17.65 -7.43 -29.30
CA ALA A 192 17.68 -7.86 -27.89
C ALA A 192 16.36 -8.48 -27.38
N ASP A 193 15.48 -8.94 -28.29
CA ASP A 193 14.12 -9.39 -27.93
C ASP A 193 13.83 -10.88 -28.20
N ASN A 194 14.88 -11.71 -28.38
CA ASN A 194 14.70 -13.11 -28.80
C ASN A 194 15.47 -14.16 -27.97
N ARG A 195 15.73 -13.91 -26.68
CA ARG A 195 16.41 -14.89 -25.80
C ARG A 195 15.70 -15.25 -24.50
N CYS A 196 14.41 -14.99 -24.39
CA CYS A 196 13.56 -15.45 -23.28
C CYS A 196 12.35 -16.26 -23.78
N LYS A 197 12.62 -17.32 -24.55
CA LYS A 197 11.63 -18.38 -24.85
C LYS A 197 12.34 -19.73 -24.77
N GLU A 198 12.56 -20.21 -23.55
CA GLU A 198 12.74 -21.63 -23.20
C GLU A 198 13.13 -21.72 -21.71
N ALA A 199 12.12 -21.81 -20.85
CA ALA A 199 12.29 -22.32 -19.48
C ALA A 199 11.18 -23.37 -19.27
N PRO A 200 11.52 -24.58 -18.81
CA PRO A 200 10.55 -25.67 -18.73
C PRO A 200 9.58 -25.45 -17.58
N ALA A 201 8.30 -25.72 -17.85
CA ALA A 201 7.24 -25.77 -16.87
C ALA A 201 7.50 -26.91 -15.87
N MET A 202 7.70 -26.58 -14.59
CA MET A 202 7.64 -27.57 -13.52
C MET A 202 6.25 -27.57 -12.89
N SER A 203 5.73 -28.78 -12.74
CA SER A 203 4.35 -29.14 -12.45
C SER A 203 3.84 -28.71 -11.07
N CYS A 204 2.59 -28.27 -11.05
CA CYS A 204 1.71 -28.23 -9.87
C CYS A 204 1.43 -29.64 -9.36
N SER A 205 1.77 -29.90 -8.09
CA SER A 205 1.18 -30.90 -7.18
C SER A 205 1.78 -30.61 -5.79
N GLN A 206 1.14 -30.74 -4.64
CA GLN A 206 -0.22 -31.02 -4.16
C GLN A 206 -0.13 -30.75 -2.63
N HIS A 207 -1.18 -30.18 -2.04
CA HIS A 207 -1.48 -30.07 -0.60
C HIS A 207 -0.54 -29.28 0.35
N PRO A 208 -1.10 -28.43 1.23
CA PRO A 208 -0.36 -27.91 2.39
C PRO A 208 -0.17 -29.01 3.46
N PRO A 209 0.85 -28.93 4.32
CA PRO A 209 0.97 -29.83 5.47
C PRO A 209 -0.19 -29.60 6.46
N PRO A 210 -0.57 -30.63 7.24
CA PRO A 210 -1.54 -30.45 8.32
C PRO A 210 -1.01 -29.43 9.32
N ALA A 211 -1.90 -28.57 9.82
CA ALA A 211 -1.61 -27.61 10.87
C ALA A 211 -1.07 -28.37 12.10
N THR A 212 0.25 -28.36 12.28
CA THR A 212 0.87 -28.76 13.55
C THR A 212 0.57 -27.67 14.56
N PHE A 213 -0.23 -28.05 15.55
CA PHE A 213 -0.44 -27.41 16.84
C PHE A 213 0.72 -26.49 17.27
N ALA A 214 0.46 -25.19 17.32
CA ALA A 214 1.14 -24.28 18.22
C ALA A 214 0.09 -23.79 19.21
N CYS A 215 -0.02 -24.52 20.31
CA CYS A 215 -0.71 -24.08 21.51
C CYS A 215 0.11 -22.93 22.07
N ASP A 216 -0.34 -21.69 21.91
CA ASP A 216 0.25 -20.54 22.59
C ASP A 216 -0.79 -19.97 23.54
N GLN A 217 -0.58 -20.23 24.83
CA GLN A 217 -1.45 -19.77 25.89
C GLN A 217 -1.21 -18.28 26.11
N ARG A 218 -2.15 -17.44 25.70
CA ARG A 218 -2.24 -16.09 26.27
C ARG A 218 -2.78 -16.18 27.70
N PRO A 219 -2.19 -15.47 28.67
CA PRO A 219 -2.64 -15.48 30.05
C PRO A 219 -4.01 -14.80 30.17
N VAL A 220 -5.00 -15.54 30.66
CA VAL A 220 -6.27 -15.02 31.15
C VAL A 220 -6.01 -14.13 32.36
N HIS A 221 -6.29 -12.83 32.23
CA HIS A 221 -6.40 -11.94 33.39
C HIS A 221 -7.67 -12.32 34.19
N PRO A 222 -7.58 -12.56 35.51
CA PRO A 222 -8.75 -12.84 36.31
C PRO A 222 -9.59 -11.56 36.49
N LEU A 223 -10.87 -11.65 36.12
CA LEU A 223 -11.90 -10.67 36.44
C LEU A 223 -12.14 -10.65 37.95
N SER A 224 -11.86 -9.50 38.57
CA SER A 224 -12.18 -9.22 39.97
C SER A 224 -13.70 -9.14 40.15
N VAL A 225 -14.26 -10.03 40.96
CA VAL A 225 -15.66 -10.01 41.40
C VAL A 225 -15.81 -8.95 42.51
N PRO A 226 -16.82 -8.06 42.49
CA PRO A 226 -17.05 -7.14 43.60
C PRO A 226 -17.69 -7.88 44.79
N SER A 227 -17.08 -7.75 45.97
CA SER A 227 -17.66 -8.18 47.23
C SER A 227 -18.83 -7.26 47.61
N VAL A 228 -19.97 -7.88 47.87
CA VAL A 228 -21.13 -7.27 48.53
C VAL A 228 -20.83 -7.16 50.03
N GLN A 229 -20.98 -5.96 50.58
CA GLN A 229 -21.32 -5.72 51.99
C GLN A 229 -22.49 -4.75 52.04
#